data_AF-A0A6N2BC29-F1
#
_entry.id   AF-A0A6N2BC29-F1
#
_cell.length_a   1.000
_cell.length_b   1.000
_cell.length_c   1.000
_cell.angle_alpha   90.00
_cell.angle_beta   90.00
_cell.angle_gamma   90.00
#
_symmetry.space_group_name_H-M   'P 1'
#
loop_
_entity.id
_entity.type
_entity.pdbx_description
1 polymer ?
#
loop_
_entity_poly.entity_id
_entity_poly.type
_entity_poly.pdbx_seq_one_letter_code
_entity_poly.pdbx_strand_id
1 'polypeptide(L)'
;MVKVSTKSVLVVKDCSVRSLLYHPVTEAFDLDYPGKSPNQYLWFVGVVNGLICFSIRLFDGLYDLFLWNPSIRKYKKLPNFKLDVSHHYYLNGHFNFKFGFAYDEFQDDYKVVGIFPIYIRRNLSRVEVKIFSLMRHSWRCIDDFRGQELLAGTAKFVNGKLHWLDNQWNIISVDLADEKWAELLERPSCFKKYGFLKLGVLGGDLFCLYLCIGSYRCLGYEGIWGKRILD
;
A
#
# COMPACT_ATOMS: atom_id res chain seq x y z
N MET A 1 19.81 -6.50 -34.13
CA MET A 1 20.42 -5.40 -33.36
C MET A 1 19.74 -5.37 -32.00
N VAL A 2 20.35 -6.00 -31.00
CA VAL A 2 19.76 -6.14 -29.65
C VAL A 2 20.11 -4.89 -28.87
N LYS A 3 19.11 -4.02 -28.63
CA LYS A 3 19.27 -2.89 -27.73
C LYS A 3 18.93 -3.38 -26.33
N VAL A 4 19.95 -3.81 -25.58
CA VAL A 4 19.82 -4.10 -24.15
C VAL A 4 19.64 -2.76 -23.43
N SER A 5 18.41 -2.45 -23.04
CA SER A 5 18.15 -1.36 -22.09
C SER A 5 18.38 -1.91 -20.67
N THR A 6 19.47 -1.50 -20.03
CA THR A 6 19.78 -1.82 -18.64
C THR A 6 18.96 -1.00 -17.62
N LYS A 7 17.86 -0.38 -18.06
CA LYS A 7 17.03 0.50 -17.23
C LYS A 7 15.56 0.07 -17.33
N SER A 8 15.05 -0.56 -16.27
CA SER A 8 13.64 -0.87 -16.12
C SER A 8 12.89 0.41 -15.70
N VAL A 9 12.50 1.22 -16.68
CA VAL A 9 11.54 2.30 -16.43
C VAL A 9 10.18 1.64 -16.25
N LEU A 10 9.54 1.85 -15.10
CA LEU A 10 8.17 1.40 -14.91
C LEU A 10 7.29 2.14 -15.93
N VAL A 11 6.53 1.42 -16.75
CA VAL A 11 5.60 2.02 -17.70
C VAL A 11 4.20 1.75 -17.20
N VAL A 12 3.51 2.82 -16.77
CA VAL A 12 2.09 2.75 -16.45
C VAL A 12 1.32 2.98 -17.74
N LYS A 13 0.44 2.04 -18.08
CA LYS A 13 -0.39 2.13 -19.28
C LYS A 13 -1.86 2.20 -18.93
N ASP A 14 -2.60 3.00 -19.67
CA ASP A 14 -4.05 3.02 -19.67
C ASP A 14 -4.58 2.02 -20.71
N CYS A 15 -5.63 1.27 -20.38
CA CYS A 15 -6.34 0.45 -21.35
C CYS A 15 -7.79 0.21 -20.94
N SER A 16 -8.66 -0.04 -21.93
CA SER A 16 -10.05 -0.38 -21.68
C SER A 16 -10.18 -1.77 -21.05
N VAL A 17 -10.85 -1.85 -19.90
CA VAL A 17 -11.15 -3.13 -19.23
C VAL A 17 -11.97 -4.06 -20.14
N ARG A 18 -12.94 -3.50 -20.89
CA ARG A 18 -13.74 -4.29 -21.84
C ARG A 18 -12.89 -4.83 -22.97
N SER A 19 -11.94 -4.03 -23.48
CA SER A 19 -11.01 -4.51 -24.50
C SER A 19 -10.12 -5.62 -23.93
N LEU A 20 -9.59 -5.41 -22.72
CA LEU A 20 -8.73 -6.38 -22.04
C LEU A 20 -9.41 -7.74 -21.80
N LEU A 21 -10.70 -7.73 -21.46
CA LEU A 21 -11.45 -8.95 -21.14
C LEU A 21 -12.04 -9.66 -22.37
N TYR A 22 -12.43 -8.91 -23.40
CA TYR A 22 -13.24 -9.46 -24.50
C TYR A 22 -12.58 -9.37 -25.87
N HIS A 23 -11.44 -8.68 -26.01
CA HIS A 23 -10.73 -8.56 -27.28
C HIS A 23 -9.38 -9.25 -27.21
N PRO A 24 -8.97 -9.97 -28.28
CA PRO A 24 -7.69 -10.67 -28.32
C PRO A 24 -6.48 -9.73 -28.35
N VAL A 25 -6.71 -8.47 -28.79
CA VAL A 25 -5.70 -7.41 -28.81
C VAL A 25 -6.32 -6.18 -28.15
N THR A 26 -5.57 -5.57 -27.22
CA THR A 26 -5.99 -4.36 -26.50
C THR A 26 -4.97 -3.25 -26.72
N GLU A 27 -5.45 -2.10 -27.20
CA GLU A 27 -4.65 -0.89 -27.24
C GLU A 27 -4.38 -0.38 -25.83
N ALA A 28 -3.12 -0.02 -25.58
CA ALA A 28 -2.69 0.50 -24.30
C ALA A 28 -1.84 1.75 -24.52
N PHE A 29 -2.18 2.83 -23.81
CA PHE A 29 -1.55 4.14 -23.97
C PHE A 29 -0.62 4.42 -22.80
N ASP A 30 0.56 4.98 -23.08
CA ASP A 30 1.49 5.35 -22.02
C ASP A 30 0.93 6.54 -21.23
N LEU A 31 0.88 6.39 -19.91
CA LEU A 31 0.45 7.45 -19.02
C LEU A 31 1.67 8.23 -18.50
N ASP A 32 1.60 9.55 -18.59
CA ASP A 32 2.58 10.44 -17.98
C ASP A 32 2.36 10.52 -16.47
N TYR A 33 3.41 10.23 -15.72
CA TYR A 33 3.44 10.33 -14.27
C TYR A 33 4.81 10.85 -13.80
N PRO A 34 4.90 11.51 -12.63
CA PRO A 34 6.15 12.02 -12.09
C PRO A 34 7.10 10.88 -11.69
N GLY A 35 8.40 11.07 -11.90
CA GLY A 35 9.41 10.07 -11.47
C GLY A 35 9.69 8.96 -12.47
N LYS A 36 9.66 9.25 -13.79
CA LYS A 36 10.17 8.36 -14.86
C LYS A 36 11.70 8.10 -14.78
N SER A 37 12.35 8.43 -13.67
CA SER A 37 13.77 8.24 -13.51
C SER A 37 14.08 6.73 -13.37
N PRO A 38 15.06 6.21 -14.11
CA PRO A 38 15.29 4.77 -14.26
C PRO A 38 15.72 4.01 -13.00
N ASN A 39 15.84 4.68 -11.85
CA ASN A 39 16.30 4.13 -10.57
C ASN A 39 15.33 4.42 -9.41
N GLN A 40 14.11 4.86 -9.71
CA GLN A 40 13.08 5.16 -8.72
C GLN A 40 12.03 4.04 -8.69
N TYR A 41 11.82 3.45 -7.52
CA TYR A 41 10.79 2.42 -7.33
C TYR A 41 9.47 3.09 -6.94
N LEU A 42 8.50 3.00 -7.85
CA LEU A 42 7.13 3.47 -7.63
C LEU A 42 6.29 2.37 -6.98
N TRP A 43 5.53 2.73 -5.94
CA TRP A 43 4.61 1.86 -5.24
C TRP A 43 3.21 2.48 -5.17
N PHE A 44 2.19 1.77 -5.66
CA PHE A 44 0.80 2.21 -5.54
C PHE A 44 0.33 2.10 -4.09
N VAL A 45 0.03 3.25 -3.48
CA VAL A 45 -0.49 3.33 -2.12
C VAL A 45 -1.96 2.94 -2.10
N GLY A 46 -2.75 3.44 -3.04
CA GLY A 46 -4.17 3.12 -3.17
C GLY A 46 -4.85 3.93 -4.26
N VAL A 47 -6.09 3.56 -4.55
CA VAL A 47 -6.95 4.26 -5.52
C VAL A 47 -8.32 4.44 -4.89
N VAL A 48 -8.82 5.66 -4.90
CA VAL A 48 -10.14 6.02 -4.33
C VAL A 48 -10.77 7.09 -5.21
N ASN A 49 -12.04 6.90 -5.61
CA ASN A 49 -12.79 7.85 -6.44
C ASN A 49 -12.06 8.26 -7.74
N GLY A 50 -11.32 7.33 -8.35
CA GLY A 50 -10.52 7.58 -9.55
C GLY A 50 -9.21 8.34 -9.32
N LEU A 51 -8.95 8.79 -8.09
CA LEU A 51 -7.69 9.40 -7.69
C LEU A 51 -6.70 8.33 -7.24
N ILE A 52 -5.48 8.37 -7.78
CA ILE A 52 -4.42 7.41 -7.49
C ILE A 52 -3.40 8.07 -6.55
N CYS A 53 -3.07 7.39 -5.46
CA CYS A 53 -1.92 7.74 -4.63
C CYS A 53 -0.79 6.74 -4.85
N PHE A 54 0.43 7.23 -5.05
CA PHE A 54 1.62 6.40 -5.13
C PHE A 54 2.79 7.06 -4.40
N SER A 55 3.74 6.24 -3.97
CA SER A 55 4.99 6.67 -3.37
C SER A 55 6.17 6.34 -4.28
N ILE A 56 7.19 7.18 -4.22
CA ILE A 56 8.46 6.98 -4.91
C ILE A 56 9.55 6.92 -3.87
N ARG A 57 10.27 5.81 -3.82
CA ARG A 57 11.43 5.65 -2.93
C ARG A 57 12.62 6.43 -3.48
N LEU A 58 13.20 7.26 -2.63
CA LEU A 58 14.37 8.09 -2.90
C LEU A 58 15.67 7.38 -2.47
N PHE A 59 16.81 7.89 -2.93
CA PHE A 59 18.13 7.30 -2.64
C PHE A 59 18.54 7.38 -1.17
N ASP A 60 18.03 8.37 -0.44
CA ASP A 60 18.21 8.52 1.01
C ASP A 60 17.33 7.55 1.83
N GLY A 61 16.52 6.73 1.16
CA GLY A 61 15.59 5.79 1.78
C GLY A 61 14.25 6.40 2.20
N LEU A 62 14.04 7.70 1.98
CA LEU A 62 12.75 8.36 2.18
C LEU A 62 11.81 8.13 0.99
N TYR A 63 10.58 8.63 1.11
CA TYR A 63 9.55 8.46 0.11
C TYR A 63 8.89 9.79 -0.20
N ASP A 64 8.79 10.11 -1.49
CA ASP A 64 7.91 11.16 -1.98
C ASP A 64 6.54 10.57 -2.26
N LEU A 65 5.47 11.26 -1.85
CA LEU A 65 4.09 10.87 -2.12
C LEU A 65 3.48 11.78 -3.18
N PHE A 66 2.69 11.19 -4.06
CA PHE A 66 1.98 11.90 -5.12
C PHE A 66 0.52 11.47 -5.17
N LEU A 67 -0.33 12.44 -5.50
CA LEU A 67 -1.69 12.21 -5.96
C LEU A 67 -1.74 12.42 -7.46
N TRP A 68 -2.47 11.58 -8.15
CA TRP A 68 -2.58 11.61 -9.59
C TRP A 68 -4.01 11.30 -10.04
N ASN A 69 -4.57 12.23 -10.79
CA ASN A 69 -5.83 12.05 -11.50
C ASN A 69 -5.50 11.76 -12.97
N PRO A 70 -5.57 10.48 -13.42
CA PRO A 70 -5.25 10.12 -14.79
C PRO A 70 -6.23 10.72 -15.80
N SER A 71 -7.50 10.90 -15.44
CA SER A 71 -8.55 11.43 -16.32
C SER A 71 -8.28 12.87 -16.78
N ILE A 72 -7.66 13.69 -15.92
CA ILE A 72 -7.25 15.06 -16.27
C ILE A 72 -5.74 15.19 -16.47
N ARG A 73 -5.00 14.08 -16.40
CA ARG A 73 -3.54 14.00 -16.56
C ARG A 73 -2.76 14.97 -15.63
N LYS A 74 -3.29 15.23 -14.43
CA LYS A 74 -2.63 16.10 -13.43
C LYS A 74 -2.18 15.29 -12.22
N TYR A 75 -0.98 15.60 -11.76
CA TYR A 75 -0.43 15.07 -10.52
C TYR A 75 -0.03 16.21 -9.58
N LYS A 76 0.01 15.91 -8.27
CA LYS A 76 0.41 16.81 -7.21
C LYS A 76 1.32 16.06 -6.24
N LYS A 77 2.52 16.59 -5.99
CA LYS A 77 3.39 16.11 -4.91
C LYS A 77 2.78 16.52 -3.58
N LEU A 78 2.70 15.58 -2.64
CA LEU A 78 2.27 15.86 -1.27
C LEU A 78 3.43 16.44 -0.45
N PRO A 79 3.14 17.26 0.58
CA PRO A 79 4.14 17.71 1.53
C PRO A 79 4.91 16.54 2.14
N ASN A 80 6.21 16.73 2.34
CA ASN A 80 7.05 15.73 3.00
C ASN A 80 6.61 15.55 4.46
N PHE A 81 6.62 14.32 4.96
CA PHE A 81 6.46 14.04 6.38
C PHE A 81 7.78 14.29 7.12
N LYS A 82 7.68 14.74 8.38
CA LYS A 82 8.84 14.87 9.28
C LYS A 82 8.82 13.70 10.25
N LEU A 83 9.94 12.98 10.38
CA LEU A 83 10.12 11.96 11.41
C LEU A 83 10.96 12.54 12.54
N ASP A 84 10.58 12.21 13.78
CA ASP A 84 11.36 12.62 14.95
C ASP A 84 12.52 11.63 15.15
N VAL A 85 13.57 11.81 14.37
CA VAL A 85 14.78 10.97 14.38
C VAL A 85 16.03 11.83 14.56
N SER A 86 16.83 11.51 15.58
CA SER A 86 18.18 12.03 15.83
C SER A 86 19.21 11.53 14.80
N HIS A 87 20.33 12.22 14.63
CA HIS A 87 21.34 11.81 13.65
C HIS A 87 22.02 10.44 13.93
N HIS A 88 21.72 9.77 15.05
CA HIS A 88 22.23 8.45 15.42
C HIS A 88 21.39 7.26 14.91
N TYR A 89 20.24 7.51 14.28
CA TYR A 89 19.49 6.46 13.61
C TYR A 89 20.23 6.12 12.32
N TYR A 90 20.68 4.87 12.16
CA TYR A 90 21.25 4.41 10.89
C TYR A 90 20.18 4.55 9.80
N LEU A 91 20.26 5.63 9.01
CA LEU A 91 19.53 5.78 7.75
C LEU A 91 20.13 4.84 6.68
N ASN A 92 20.50 3.61 7.05
CA ASN A 92 20.98 2.58 6.14
C ASN A 92 19.79 2.01 5.38
N GLY A 93 19.21 2.84 4.53
CA GLY A 93 18.48 2.52 3.31
C GLY A 93 17.20 1.71 3.41
N HIS A 94 16.83 1.09 4.53
CA HIS A 94 15.76 0.08 4.58
C HIS A 94 14.55 0.52 5.42
N PHE A 95 14.08 1.74 5.23
CA PHE A 95 12.81 2.17 5.81
C PHE A 95 11.64 1.49 5.09
N ASN A 96 11.02 0.54 5.79
CA ASN A 96 9.86 -0.20 5.31
C ASN A 96 8.57 0.56 5.59
N PHE A 97 8.52 1.86 5.22
CA PHE A 97 7.34 2.69 5.44
C PHE A 97 6.12 2.10 4.74
N LYS A 98 4.99 2.13 5.43
CA LYS A 98 3.70 1.70 4.86
C LYS A 98 2.82 2.90 4.69
N PHE A 99 2.09 2.88 3.59
CA PHE A 99 1.12 3.91 3.31
C PHE A 99 -0.23 3.27 3.00
N GLY A 100 -1.29 3.98 3.34
CA GLY A 100 -2.66 3.71 2.92
C GLY A 100 -3.31 5.01 2.45
N PHE A 101 -4.12 4.91 1.40
CA PHE A 101 -4.84 6.04 0.83
C PHE A 101 -6.33 5.78 0.90
N ALA A 102 -7.06 6.76 1.40
CA ALA A 102 -8.47 6.63 1.71
C ALA A 102 -9.19 7.97 1.55
N TYR A 103 -10.52 7.88 1.46
CA TYR A 103 -11.42 9.03 1.47
C TYR A 103 -12.27 8.95 2.73
N ASP A 104 -12.20 9.99 3.55
CA ASP A 104 -13.03 10.17 4.73
C ASP A 104 -14.33 10.84 4.31
N GLU A 105 -15.38 10.04 4.15
CA GLU A 105 -16.71 10.51 3.73
C GLU A 105 -17.32 11.49 4.74
N PHE A 106 -17.00 11.36 6.02
CA PHE A 106 -17.55 12.23 7.07
C PHE A 106 -16.95 13.63 7.01
N GLN A 107 -15.64 13.73 6.75
CA GLN A 107 -14.93 15.01 6.66
C GLN A 107 -14.79 15.54 5.22
N ASP A 108 -15.29 14.81 4.23
CA ASP A 108 -15.08 15.08 2.79
C ASP A 108 -13.60 15.34 2.46
N ASP A 109 -12.72 14.46 2.96
CA ASP A 109 -11.27 14.66 2.88
C ASP A 109 -10.54 13.41 2.39
N TYR A 110 -9.57 13.62 1.52
CA TYR A 110 -8.65 12.56 1.13
C TYR A 110 -7.51 12.49 2.14
N LYS A 111 -7.33 11.31 2.74
CA LYS A 111 -6.32 11.08 3.77
C LYS A 111 -5.28 10.07 3.31
N VAL A 112 -4.03 10.32 3.70
CA VAL A 112 -2.95 9.33 3.58
C VAL A 112 -2.49 8.96 4.97
N VAL A 113 -2.59 7.69 5.33
CA VAL A 113 -2.03 7.16 6.58
C VAL A 113 -0.65 6.60 6.28
N GLY A 114 0.37 7.12 6.96
CA GLY A 114 1.75 6.64 6.92
C GLY A 114 2.13 5.96 8.23
N ILE A 115 2.74 4.79 8.14
CA ILE A 115 3.25 4.00 9.27
C ILE A 115 4.77 3.91 9.11
N PHE A 116 5.48 4.43 10.10
CA PHE A 116 6.90 4.69 10.07
C PHE A 116 7.58 3.91 11.20
N PRO A 117 8.02 2.67 10.96
CA PRO A 117 8.84 1.94 11.92
C PRO A 117 10.21 2.61 12.07
N ILE A 118 10.60 2.89 13.31
CA ILE A 118 11.88 3.51 13.68
C ILE A 118 12.74 2.48 14.38
N TYR A 119 13.92 2.22 13.83
CA TYR A 119 14.84 1.20 14.33
C TYR A 119 16.07 1.81 15.01
N ILE A 120 16.42 1.32 16.19
CA ILE A 120 17.66 1.63 16.90
C ILE A 120 18.54 0.39 16.88
N ARG A 121 19.77 0.50 16.35
CA ARG A 121 20.72 -0.63 16.26
C ARG A 121 20.09 -1.89 15.63
N ARG A 122 19.27 -1.71 14.58
CA ARG A 122 18.48 -2.75 13.88
C ARG A 122 17.31 -3.36 14.65
N ASN A 123 17.03 -2.93 15.87
CA ASN A 123 15.85 -3.33 16.62
C ASN A 123 14.74 -2.30 16.46
N LEU A 124 13.50 -2.75 16.29
CA LEU A 124 12.34 -1.85 16.27
C LEU A 124 12.22 -1.16 17.62
N SER A 125 12.35 0.17 17.63
CA SER A 125 12.26 0.99 18.84
C SER A 125 10.83 1.45 19.08
N ARG A 126 10.26 2.09 18.06
CA ARG A 126 8.87 2.57 18.06
C ARG A 126 8.33 2.60 16.65
N VAL A 127 7.03 2.74 16.52
CA VAL A 127 6.36 2.99 15.25
C VAL A 127 5.61 4.31 15.38
N GLU A 128 5.92 5.27 14.51
CA GLU A 128 5.13 6.49 14.40
C GLU A 128 4.04 6.28 13.35
N VAL A 129 2.81 6.69 13.63
CA VAL A 129 1.73 6.73 12.65
C VAL A 129 1.32 8.17 12.43
N LYS A 130 1.25 8.59 11.17
CA LYS A 130 0.84 9.94 10.80
C LYS A 130 -0.25 9.90 9.76
N ILE A 131 -1.16 10.86 9.85
CA ILE A 131 -2.21 11.06 8.88
C ILE A 131 -1.98 12.40 8.19
N PHE A 132 -1.91 12.36 6.86
CA PHE A 132 -2.00 13.53 6.01
C PHE A 132 -3.45 13.80 5.68
N SER A 133 -3.87 15.05 5.81
CA SER A 133 -5.16 15.55 5.33
C SER A 133 -4.93 16.40 4.08
N LEU A 134 -5.60 16.07 2.98
CA LEU A 134 -5.52 16.86 1.76
C LEU A 134 -6.16 18.23 1.96
N MET A 135 -7.30 18.28 2.66
CA MET A 135 -7.99 19.52 3.01
C MET A 135 -7.08 20.45 3.83
N ARG A 136 -6.45 19.94 4.88
CA ARG A 136 -5.58 20.72 5.79
C ARG A 136 -4.14 20.89 5.29
N HIS A 137 -3.77 20.24 4.19
CA HIS A 137 -2.43 20.30 3.59
C HIS A 137 -1.29 20.01 4.58
N SER A 138 -1.53 19.15 5.56
CA SER A 138 -0.59 18.92 6.66
C SER A 138 -0.63 17.48 7.16
N TRP A 139 0.51 17.05 7.70
CA TRP A 139 0.67 15.81 8.44
C TRP A 139 0.48 16.07 9.93
N ARG A 140 -0.17 15.14 10.62
CA ARG A 140 -0.22 15.09 12.09
C ARG A 140 0.01 13.66 12.56
N CYS A 141 0.53 13.50 13.77
CA CYS A 141 0.66 12.20 14.41
C CYS A 141 -0.71 11.76 14.94
N ILE A 142 -0.93 10.45 14.95
CA ILE A 142 -1.97 9.83 15.78
C ILE A 142 -1.27 9.07 16.91
N ASP A 143 -1.74 9.30 18.13
CA ASP A 143 -1.25 8.57 19.29
C ASP A 143 -1.87 7.16 19.31
N ASP A 144 -1.29 6.27 20.10
CA ASP A 144 -1.76 4.92 20.43
C ASP A 144 -1.28 3.72 19.60
N PHE A 145 -0.56 3.82 18.46
CA PHE A 145 -0.17 2.60 17.74
C PHE A 145 0.73 1.66 18.58
N ARG A 146 0.22 0.47 18.97
CA ARG A 146 1.03 -0.57 19.63
C ARG A 146 1.98 -1.20 18.61
N GLY A 147 3.13 -0.55 18.39
CA GLY A 147 4.46 -1.09 18.07
C GLY A 147 4.64 -2.32 17.15
N GLN A 148 3.64 -2.72 16.37
CA GLN A 148 3.69 -3.94 15.56
C GLN A 148 4.25 -3.66 14.18
N GLU A 149 5.13 -4.55 13.73
CA GLU A 149 5.72 -4.46 12.40
C GLU A 149 4.77 -5.07 11.36
N LEU A 150 4.55 -4.33 10.28
CA LEU A 150 3.65 -4.70 9.20
C LEU A 150 4.38 -5.45 8.09
N LEU A 151 3.67 -6.40 7.47
CA LEU A 151 4.15 -7.09 6.29
C LEU A 151 4.35 -6.14 5.10
N ALA A 152 5.16 -6.59 4.15
CA ALA A 152 5.29 -5.92 2.86
C ALA A 152 3.93 -5.84 2.14
N GLY A 153 3.57 -4.65 1.70
CA GLY A 153 2.29 -4.40 1.04
C GLY A 153 1.76 -2.99 1.28
N THR A 154 0.69 -2.65 0.57
CA THR A 154 -0.05 -1.40 0.74
C THR A 154 -1.42 -1.67 1.31
N ALA A 155 -1.93 -0.69 2.06
CA ALA A 155 -3.22 -0.81 2.72
C ALA A 155 -4.35 -1.11 1.73
N LYS A 156 -5.45 -1.67 2.24
CA LYS A 156 -6.70 -1.81 1.50
C LYS A 156 -7.78 -0.97 2.19
N PHE A 157 -8.40 -0.07 1.44
CA PHE A 157 -9.46 0.80 1.97
C PHE A 157 -10.82 0.13 1.76
N VAL A 158 -11.52 -0.14 2.86
CA VAL A 158 -12.84 -0.78 2.90
C VAL A 158 -13.63 -0.17 4.07
N ASN A 159 -14.89 0.22 3.85
CA ASN A 159 -15.83 0.66 4.88
C ASN A 159 -15.26 1.70 5.87
N GLY A 160 -14.61 2.73 5.34
CA GLY A 160 -14.03 3.83 6.15
C GLY A 160 -12.71 3.46 6.86
N LYS A 161 -12.17 2.26 6.64
CA LYS A 161 -10.98 1.76 7.33
C LYS A 161 -9.90 1.35 6.35
N LEU A 162 -8.66 1.57 6.74
CA LEU A 162 -7.49 1.06 6.04
C LEU A 162 -7.00 -0.21 6.72
N HIS A 163 -6.83 -1.29 5.95
CA HIS A 163 -6.43 -2.60 6.43
C HIS A 163 -5.03 -2.99 5.95
N TRP A 164 -4.21 -3.52 6.86
CA TRP A 164 -2.90 -4.10 6.62
C TRP A 164 -2.80 -5.50 7.21
N LEU A 165 -1.72 -6.20 6.88
CA LEU A 165 -1.32 -7.41 7.57
C LEU A 165 -0.08 -7.14 8.41
N ASP A 166 -0.04 -7.69 9.62
CA ASP A 166 1.17 -7.76 10.43
C ASP A 166 2.01 -8.99 10.10
N ASN A 167 3.21 -9.07 10.68
CA ASN A 167 4.13 -10.20 10.51
C ASN A 167 3.57 -11.55 11.03
N GLN A 168 2.53 -11.53 11.85
CA GLN A 168 1.83 -12.70 12.36
C GLN A 168 0.61 -13.09 11.49
N TRP A 169 0.41 -12.36 10.38
CA TRP A 169 -0.70 -12.48 9.45
C TRP A 169 -2.06 -12.10 10.06
N ASN A 170 -2.09 -11.30 11.13
CA ASN A 170 -3.30 -10.69 11.62
C ASN A 170 -3.65 -9.47 10.78
N ILE A 171 -4.94 -9.15 10.72
CA ILE A 171 -5.43 -7.98 10.01
C ILE A 171 -5.49 -6.83 10.99
N ILE A 172 -4.73 -5.79 10.70
CA ILE A 172 -4.74 -4.55 11.48
C ILE A 172 -5.48 -3.49 10.67
N SER A 173 -6.27 -2.67 11.33
CA SER A 173 -7.00 -1.58 10.71
C SER A 173 -6.75 -0.24 11.37
N VAL A 174 -6.84 0.84 10.58
CA VAL A 174 -6.97 2.22 11.07
C VAL A 174 -8.32 2.73 10.59
N ASP A 175 -9.18 3.07 11.54
CA ASP A 175 -10.47 3.69 11.33
C ASP A 175 -10.26 5.18 11.10
N LEU A 176 -10.79 5.73 10.00
CA LEU A 176 -10.65 7.15 9.70
C LEU A 176 -11.64 8.04 10.46
N ALA A 177 -12.77 7.51 10.90
CA ALA A 177 -13.79 8.29 11.60
C ALA A 177 -13.28 8.74 12.98
N ASP A 178 -12.76 7.78 13.73
CA ASP A 178 -12.19 8.03 15.06
C ASP A 178 -10.68 8.21 15.04
N GLU A 179 -10.04 8.00 13.88
CA GLU A 179 -8.58 8.09 13.68
C GLU A 179 -7.80 7.18 14.64
N LYS A 180 -8.44 6.06 14.98
CA LYS A 180 -7.95 5.04 15.91
C LYS A 180 -7.65 3.75 15.17
N TRP A 181 -6.74 3.01 15.76
CA TRP A 181 -6.27 1.73 15.27
C TRP A 181 -7.06 0.62 15.99
N ALA A 182 -7.37 -0.44 15.26
CA ALA A 182 -8.07 -1.60 15.78
C ALA A 182 -7.47 -2.86 15.17
N GLU A 183 -7.14 -3.83 16.02
CA GLU A 183 -6.80 -5.18 15.59
C GLU A 183 -8.10 -5.94 15.30
N LEU A 184 -8.25 -6.46 14.08
CA LEU A 184 -9.32 -7.40 13.80
C LEU A 184 -8.91 -8.76 14.38
N LEU A 185 -9.54 -9.12 15.49
CA LEU A 185 -9.27 -10.35 16.24
C LEU A 185 -9.71 -11.62 15.50
N GLU A 186 -10.51 -11.48 14.44
CA GLU A 186 -10.88 -12.60 13.60
C GLU A 186 -9.75 -12.91 12.62
N ARG A 187 -8.89 -13.83 13.03
CA ARG A 187 -7.95 -14.52 12.13
C ARG A 187 -8.72 -15.60 11.37
N PRO A 188 -9.02 -15.46 10.06
CA PRO A 188 -9.49 -16.55 9.23
C PRO A 188 -8.78 -17.88 9.53
N SER A 189 -9.50 -18.89 10.00
CA SER A 189 -8.95 -20.20 10.39
C SER A 189 -8.02 -20.87 9.36
N CYS A 190 -8.06 -20.42 8.10
CA CYS A 190 -7.19 -20.81 7.02
C CYS A 190 -5.69 -20.45 7.25
N PHE A 191 -5.32 -19.40 7.96
CA PHE A 191 -3.94 -18.88 8.05
C PHE A 191 -2.80 -19.86 8.46
N LYS A 192 -3.09 -21.06 8.98
CA LYS A 192 -2.07 -22.00 9.52
C LYS A 192 -1.37 -22.89 8.47
N LYS A 193 -1.77 -22.87 7.19
CA LYS A 193 -1.28 -23.83 6.16
C LYS A 193 -0.71 -23.22 4.85
N TYR A 194 -0.50 -21.90 4.80
CA TYR A 194 -0.24 -21.19 3.53
C TYR A 194 1.13 -20.51 3.50
N GLY A 195 1.77 -20.48 2.31
CA GLY A 195 3.10 -19.89 2.11
C GLY A 195 3.09 -18.42 1.70
N PHE A 196 1.96 -17.88 1.24
CA PHE A 196 1.82 -16.48 0.85
C PHE A 196 0.40 -15.99 1.03
N LEU A 197 0.24 -14.76 1.51
CA LEU A 197 -1.06 -14.15 1.77
C LEU A 197 -1.06 -12.66 1.44
N LYS A 198 -2.14 -12.18 0.83
CA LYS A 198 -2.28 -10.79 0.38
C LYS A 198 -3.72 -10.32 0.54
N LEU A 199 -3.90 -9.08 1.01
CA LEU A 199 -5.21 -8.45 1.04
C LEU A 199 -5.58 -7.87 -0.34
N GLY A 200 -6.84 -8.04 -0.70
CA GLY A 200 -7.48 -7.46 -1.88
C GLY A 200 -8.82 -6.83 -1.52
N VAL A 201 -9.35 -6.00 -2.42
CA VAL A 201 -10.71 -5.46 -2.33
C VAL A 201 -11.46 -5.88 -3.58
N LEU A 202 -12.67 -6.40 -3.41
CA LEU A 202 -13.55 -6.77 -4.53
C LEU A 202 -14.99 -6.47 -4.12
N GLY A 203 -15.71 -5.72 -4.95
CA GLY A 203 -17.12 -5.40 -4.67
C GLY A 203 -17.36 -4.56 -3.42
N GLY A 204 -16.34 -3.87 -2.91
CA GLY A 204 -16.39 -3.14 -1.64
C GLY A 204 -15.92 -3.95 -0.44
N ASP A 205 -15.78 -5.26 -0.57
CA ASP A 205 -15.42 -6.14 0.54
C ASP A 205 -13.92 -6.41 0.61
N LEU A 206 -13.44 -6.68 1.83
CA LEU A 206 -12.06 -7.10 2.07
C LEU A 206 -11.92 -8.61 1.80
N PHE A 207 -10.97 -8.97 0.95
CA PHE A 207 -10.62 -10.35 0.63
C PHE A 207 -9.20 -10.68 1.04
N CYS A 208 -9.01 -11.93 1.46
CA CYS A 208 -7.70 -12.52 1.64
C CYS A 208 -7.41 -13.47 0.48
N LEU A 209 -6.37 -13.17 -0.29
CA LEU A 209 -5.82 -14.07 -1.30
C LEU A 209 -4.69 -14.90 -0.68
N TYR A 210 -4.72 -16.22 -0.86
CA TYR A 210 -3.68 -17.10 -0.36
C TYR A 210 -3.27 -18.17 -1.37
N LEU A 211 -2.01 -18.60 -1.29
CA LEU A 211 -1.46 -19.71 -2.07
C LEU A 211 -1.26 -20.94 -1.19
N CYS A 212 -1.96 -22.03 -1.55
CA CYS A 212 -1.77 -23.35 -0.94
C CYS A 212 -0.57 -24.04 -1.58
N ILE A 213 0.47 -24.27 -0.79
CA ILE A 213 1.56 -25.17 -1.19
C ILE A 213 1.23 -26.51 -0.55
N GLY A 214 0.73 -27.45 -1.34
CA GLY A 214 0.34 -28.77 -0.86
C GLY A 214 1.54 -29.53 -0.30
N SER A 215 1.47 -29.98 0.96
CA SER A 215 2.35 -31.02 1.47
C SER A 215 2.06 -32.33 0.73
N TYR A 216 3.13 -33.05 0.35
CA TYR A 216 3.28 -34.24 -0.52
C TYR A 216 2.31 -35.45 -0.39
N ARG A 217 1.07 -35.29 0.08
CA ARG A 217 0.06 -36.37 0.16
C ARG A 217 -1.33 -36.00 -0.39
N CYS A 218 -1.48 -34.87 -1.06
CA CYS A 218 -2.66 -34.61 -1.87
C CYS A 218 -2.19 -34.23 -3.28
N LEU A 219 -2.66 -34.99 -4.27
CA LEU A 219 -2.43 -34.74 -5.68
C LEU A 219 -2.82 -33.30 -6.04
N GLY A 220 -2.03 -32.72 -6.94
CA GLY A 220 -1.78 -31.28 -7.05
C GLY A 220 -2.99 -30.38 -7.26
N TYR A 221 -2.98 -29.26 -6.54
CA TYR A 221 -3.69 -28.03 -6.90
C TYR A 221 -2.89 -26.83 -6.37
N GLU A 222 -2.09 -26.22 -7.24
CA GLU A 222 -1.62 -24.85 -7.04
C GLU A 222 -2.73 -23.92 -7.55
N GLY A 223 -3.27 -23.07 -6.68
CA GLY A 223 -4.35 -22.16 -7.04
C GLY A 223 -4.39 -20.95 -6.11
N ILE A 224 -4.77 -19.79 -6.67
CA ILE A 224 -5.04 -18.56 -5.91
C ILE A 224 -6.49 -18.64 -5.43
N TRP A 225 -6.69 -18.59 -4.12
CA TRP A 225 -8.02 -18.63 -3.52
C TRP A 225 -8.30 -17.33 -2.77
N GLY A 226 -9.52 -16.81 -2.90
CA GLY A 226 -10.00 -15.63 -2.17
C GLY A 226 -11.05 -16.00 -1.14
N LYS A 227 -10.90 -15.51 0.09
CA LYS A 227 -11.94 -15.59 1.14
C LYS A 227 -12.38 -14.18 1.54
N ARG A 228 -13.70 -13.92 1.54
CA ARG A 228 -14.30 -12.69 2.07
C ARG A 228 -14.07 -12.63 3.59
N ILE A 229 -13.69 -11.46 4.09
CA ILE A 229 -13.34 -11.26 5.50
C ILE A 229 -14.30 -10.30 6.18
N LEU A 230 -14.73 -9.26 5.48
CA LEU A 230 -15.61 -8.22 6.02
C LEU A 230 -16.74 -7.93 5.02
N ASP A 231 -17.90 -7.57 5.56
CA ASP A 231 -19.05 -6.97 4.87
C ASP A 231 -18.98 -5.44 4.96
#